data_AF-A0A0H5BDL8-F1
#
_entry.id   AF-A0A0H5BDL8-F1
#
_cell.length_a   1.000
_cell.length_b   1.000
_cell.length_c   1.000
_cell.angle_alpha   90.00
_cell.angle_beta   90.00
_cell.angle_gamma   90.00
#
_symmetry.space_group_name_H-M   'P 1'
#
loop_
_entity.id
_entity.type
_entity.pdbx_description
1 polymer ?
#
loop_
_entity_poly.entity_id
_entity_poly.type
_entity_poly.pdbx_seq_one_letter_code
_entity_poly.pdbx_strand_id
1 'polypeptide(L)'
;MSDHHSEPRRGERAGPAFTICFGEREVPAWPGESVAGALLAAGIRHWRNAEDGSPRGLFCGIGTCWECRLVIDGKPGQRACRTPARPGQVVRRQEGLE
;
A
#
# COMPACT_ATOMS: atom_id res chain seq x y z
N MET A 1 -20.02 -16.65 -30.40
CA MET A 1 -20.53 -15.84 -29.28
C MET A 1 -19.50 -15.96 -28.19
N SER A 2 -18.51 -15.06 -28.16
CA SER A 2 -17.41 -15.17 -27.20
C SER A 2 -17.83 -14.48 -25.91
N ASP A 3 -17.88 -15.26 -24.84
CA ASP A 3 -18.15 -14.83 -23.47
C ASP A 3 -17.19 -13.71 -23.08
N HIS A 4 -17.70 -12.47 -23.05
CA HIS A 4 -16.99 -11.36 -22.43
C HIS A 4 -17.01 -11.60 -20.92
N HIS A 5 -15.96 -12.25 -20.40
CA HIS A 5 -15.67 -12.20 -18.97
C HIS A 5 -15.66 -10.74 -18.55
N SER A 6 -16.67 -10.35 -17.77
CA SER A 6 -16.86 -8.98 -17.31
C SER A 6 -15.77 -8.71 -16.27
N GLU A 7 -14.61 -8.26 -16.73
CA GLU A 7 -13.58 -7.74 -15.85
C GLU A 7 -14.15 -6.53 -15.09
N PRO A 8 -13.92 -6.43 -13.76
CA PRO A 8 -14.40 -5.31 -12.99
C PRO A 8 -13.86 -4.00 -13.60
N ARG A 9 -14.73 -3.01 -13.78
CA ARG A 9 -14.33 -1.71 -14.32
C ARG A 9 -13.28 -1.07 -13.41
N ARG A 10 -12.40 -0.25 -13.99
CA ARG A 10 -11.37 0.49 -13.25
C ARG A 10 -12.01 1.29 -12.11
N GLY A 11 -11.76 0.88 -10.86
CA GLY A 11 -12.33 1.48 -9.64
C GLY A 11 -13.42 0.65 -8.95
N GLU A 12 -13.91 -0.41 -9.60
CA GLU A 12 -14.83 -1.38 -9.02
C GLU A 12 -14.06 -2.39 -8.16
N ARG A 13 -14.58 -2.71 -6.97
CA ARG A 13 -13.93 -3.63 -6.04
C ARG A 13 -14.11 -5.07 -6.53
N ALA A 14 -13.01 -5.72 -6.88
CA ALA A 14 -12.99 -7.03 -7.55
C ALA A 14 -13.29 -8.23 -6.62
N GLY A 15 -13.71 -8.01 -5.38
CA GLY A 15 -13.99 -9.08 -4.41
C GLY A 15 -14.13 -8.58 -2.98
N PRO A 16 -14.31 -9.49 -2.01
CA PRO A 16 -14.47 -9.13 -0.61
C PRO A 16 -13.21 -8.43 -0.07
N ALA A 17 -13.42 -7.51 0.86
CA ALA A 17 -12.33 -6.86 1.58
C ALA A 17 -11.54 -7.88 2.42
N PHE A 18 -10.27 -7.60 2.65
CA PHE A 18 -9.42 -8.30 3.60
C PHE A 18 -8.60 -7.28 4.41
N THR A 19 -7.89 -7.74 5.43
CA THR A 19 -7.12 -6.86 6.32
C THR A 19 -5.62 -7.01 6.09
N ILE A 20 -4.92 -5.87 6.12
CA ILE A 20 -3.48 -5.76 6.34
C ILE A 20 -3.24 -4.96 7.63
N CYS A 21 -2.06 -5.08 8.24
CA CYS A 21 -1.70 -4.30 9.42
C CYS A 21 -0.71 -3.21 9.05
N PHE A 22 -0.92 -1.98 9.55
CA PHE A 22 0.05 -0.89 9.51
C PHE A 22 0.46 -0.51 10.93
N GLY A 23 1.61 -1.01 11.39
CA GLY A 23 1.93 -1.02 12.81
C GLY A 23 0.91 -1.85 13.58
N GLU A 24 0.24 -1.23 14.55
CA GLU A 24 -0.84 -1.85 15.34
C GLU A 24 -2.24 -1.63 14.73
N ARG A 25 -2.34 -0.85 13.65
CA ARG A 25 -3.62 -0.50 13.05
C ARG A 25 -4.03 -1.52 11.98
N GLU A 26 -5.22 -2.07 12.10
CA GLU A 26 -5.87 -2.81 11.02
C GLU A 26 -6.31 -1.86 9.90
N VAL A 27 -5.99 -2.24 8.66
CA VAL A 27 -6.27 -1.48 7.45
C VAL A 27 -7.05 -2.38 6.48
N PRO A 28 -8.31 -2.03 6.14
CA PRO A 28 -9.05 -2.74 5.11
C PRO A 28 -8.39 -2.49 3.74
N ALA A 29 -8.28 -3.55 2.97
CA ALA A 29 -7.75 -3.58 1.63
C ALA A 29 -8.66 -4.42 0.73
N TRP A 30 -8.57 -4.18 -0.58
CA TRP A 30 -9.39 -4.90 -1.55
C TRP A 30 -8.54 -5.58 -2.62
N PRO A 31 -9.04 -6.68 -3.22
CA PRO A 31 -8.36 -7.35 -4.32
C PRO A 31 -8.02 -6.36 -5.45
N GLY A 32 -6.77 -6.41 -5.92
CA GLY A 32 -6.26 -5.53 -6.97
C GLY A 32 -5.66 -4.21 -6.47
N GLU A 33 -5.79 -3.87 -5.20
CA GLU A 33 -5.14 -2.69 -4.64
C GLU A 33 -3.65 -2.93 -4.35
N SER A 34 -2.89 -1.83 -4.35
CA SER A 34 -1.55 -1.79 -3.75
C SER A 34 -1.65 -1.49 -2.26
N VAL A 35 -0.58 -1.79 -1.51
CA VAL A 35 -0.46 -1.39 -0.10
C VAL A 35 -0.65 0.13 0.05
N ALA A 36 -0.08 0.93 -0.87
CA ALA A 36 -0.31 2.37 -0.90
C ALA A 36 -1.80 2.73 -1.06
N GLY A 37 -2.51 2.04 -1.96
CA GLY A 37 -3.94 2.25 -2.19
C GLY A 37 -4.75 2.01 -0.91
N ALA A 38 -4.51 0.89 -0.23
CA ALA A 38 -5.17 0.56 1.03
C ALA A 38 -4.88 1.60 2.14
N LEU A 39 -3.61 1.99 2.32
CA LEU A 39 -3.24 3.02 3.30
C LEU A 39 -3.91 4.37 2.99
N LEU A 40 -3.96 4.76 1.72
CA LEU A 40 -4.63 5.99 1.31
C LEU A 40 -6.14 5.94 1.56
N ALA A 41 -6.79 4.83 1.25
CA ALA A 41 -8.22 4.63 1.49
C ALA A 41 -8.55 4.69 2.98
N ALA A 42 -7.65 4.22 3.84
CA ALA A 42 -7.76 4.32 5.31
C ALA A 42 -7.37 5.70 5.89
N GLY A 43 -7.07 6.68 5.05
CA GLY A 43 -6.70 8.05 5.45
C GLY A 43 -5.26 8.20 5.97
N ILE A 44 -4.42 7.17 5.85
CA ILE A 44 -3.05 7.19 6.34
C ILE A 44 -2.16 7.82 5.27
N ARG A 45 -1.72 9.06 5.51
CA ARG A 45 -0.89 9.86 4.57
C ARG A 45 0.59 9.92 4.96
N HIS A 46 0.89 9.79 6.26
CA HIS A 46 2.24 9.91 6.80
C HIS A 46 2.82 8.52 7.12
N TRP A 47 3.79 8.10 6.31
CA TRP A 47 4.35 6.76 6.29
C TRP A 47 5.78 6.71 6.85
N ARG A 48 6.58 7.75 6.61
CA ARG A 48 7.94 7.92 7.15
C ARG A 48 8.24 9.41 7.28
N ASN A 49 9.32 9.75 7.96
CA ASN A 49 9.91 11.08 7.86
C ASN A 49 11.07 11.07 6.84
N ALA A 50 11.34 12.22 6.22
CA ALA A 50 12.63 12.48 5.57
C ALA A 50 13.67 12.91 6.61
N GLU A 51 14.93 13.10 6.17
CA GLU A 51 16.04 13.52 7.03
C GLU A 51 15.78 14.87 7.71
N ASP A 52 15.08 15.77 7.02
CA ASP A 52 14.64 17.06 7.55
C ASP A 52 13.42 16.99 8.49
N GLY A 53 12.94 15.78 8.80
CA GLY A 53 11.77 15.55 9.63
C GLY A 53 10.43 15.75 8.94
N SER A 54 10.40 16.14 7.65
CA SER A 54 9.15 16.33 6.91
C SER A 54 8.44 15.00 6.68
N PRO A 55 7.09 14.94 6.80
CA PRO A 55 6.34 13.71 6.60
C PRO A 55 6.34 13.31 5.13
N ARG A 56 6.59 12.04 4.85
CA ARG A 56 6.57 11.43 3.51
C ARG A 56 5.55 10.30 3.44
N GLY A 57 5.04 10.07 2.23
CA GLY A 57 3.98 9.09 1.93
C GLY A 57 3.87 8.84 0.43
N LEU A 58 2.65 8.64 -0.07
CA LEU A 58 2.46 8.53 -1.52
C LEU A 58 2.68 9.89 -2.19
N PHE A 59 3.57 9.91 -3.19
CA PHE A 59 3.76 11.06 -4.06
C PHE A 59 3.48 10.69 -5.53
N CYS A 60 4.39 9.98 -6.19
CA CYS A 60 4.26 9.71 -7.63
C CYS A 60 3.28 8.59 -8.02
N GLY A 61 2.95 7.66 -7.10
CA GLY A 61 2.10 6.49 -7.40
C GLY A 61 2.71 5.43 -8.34
N ILE A 62 3.80 5.74 -9.05
CA ILE A 62 4.38 4.88 -10.12
C ILE A 62 5.71 4.22 -9.73
N GLY A 63 6.24 4.49 -8.54
CA GLY A 63 7.43 3.82 -8.00
C GLY A 63 8.78 4.45 -8.33
N THR A 64 8.80 5.66 -8.92
CA THR A 64 10.06 6.36 -9.27
C THR A 64 10.60 7.26 -8.15
N CYS A 65 9.73 7.92 -7.37
CA CYS A 65 10.16 8.91 -6.36
C CYS A 65 10.71 8.29 -5.07
N TRP A 66 10.45 7.00 -4.82
CA TRP A 66 10.85 6.31 -3.59
C TRP A 66 10.35 6.89 -2.24
N GLU A 67 9.44 7.86 -2.26
CA GLU A 67 8.85 8.42 -1.04
C GLU A 67 8.01 7.42 -0.24
N CYS A 68 7.42 6.45 -0.96
CA CYS A 68 6.51 5.43 -0.44
C CYS A 68 7.16 4.19 0.18
N ARG A 69 8.42 4.26 0.61
CA ARG A 69 9.13 3.10 1.16
C ARG A 69 8.62 2.72 2.55
N LEU A 70 8.38 1.43 2.75
CA LEU A 70 7.94 0.80 4.00
C LEU A 70 8.66 -0.55 4.19
N VAL A 71 8.60 -1.08 5.40
CA VAL A 71 8.91 -2.49 5.67
C VAL A 71 7.63 -3.29 5.43
N ILE A 72 7.66 -4.25 4.52
CA ILE A 72 6.50 -5.09 4.19
C ILE A 72 6.91 -6.55 4.35
N ASP A 73 6.23 -7.28 5.24
CA ASP A 73 6.52 -8.68 5.58
C ASP A 73 8.01 -8.89 5.93
N GLY A 74 8.55 -7.97 6.75
CA GLY A 74 9.94 -7.98 7.20
C GLY A 74 10.97 -7.49 6.16
N LYS A 75 10.57 -7.16 4.93
CA LYS A 75 11.48 -6.68 3.89
C LYS A 75 11.53 -5.14 3.90
N PRO A 76 12.68 -4.50 4.14
CA PRO A 76 12.80 -3.05 4.13
C PRO A 76 12.79 -2.48 2.71
N GLY A 77 12.63 -1.15 2.61
CA GLY A 77 12.74 -0.41 1.35
C GLY A 77 11.68 -0.72 0.29
N GLN A 78 10.60 -1.42 0.65
CA GLN A 78 9.57 -1.82 -0.31
C GLN A 78 8.72 -0.63 -0.72
N ARG A 79 8.51 -0.46 -2.03
CA ARG A 79 7.67 0.61 -2.57
C ARG A 79 6.21 0.23 -2.41
N ALA A 80 5.53 0.79 -1.41
CA ALA A 80 4.12 0.50 -1.14
C ALA A 80 3.20 0.73 -2.36
N CYS A 81 3.56 1.66 -3.26
CA CYS A 81 2.82 1.92 -4.50
C CYS A 81 2.97 0.84 -5.58
N ARG A 82 3.95 -0.05 -5.45
CA ARG A 82 4.20 -1.16 -6.38
C ARG A 82 3.93 -2.52 -5.74
N THR A 83 3.83 -2.58 -4.41
CA THR A 83 3.54 -3.82 -3.68
C THR A 83 2.03 -4.08 -3.66
N PRO A 84 1.53 -5.20 -4.20
CA PRO A 84 0.14 -5.60 -4.06
C PRO A 84 -0.23 -5.87 -2.60
N ALA A 85 -1.41 -5.43 -2.17
CA ALA A 85 -1.94 -5.77 -0.85
C ALA A 85 -2.35 -7.25 -0.84
N ARG A 86 -2.03 -7.96 0.26
CA ARG A 86 -2.39 -9.37 0.45
C ARG A 86 -2.96 -9.61 1.85
N PRO A 87 -3.90 -10.55 2.04
CA PRO A 87 -4.45 -10.84 3.36
C PRO A 87 -3.36 -11.14 4.39
N GLY A 88 -3.45 -10.51 5.57
CA GLY A 88 -2.54 -10.73 6.68
C GLY A 88 -1.16 -10.09 6.55
N GLN A 89 -0.94 -9.24 5.53
CA GLN A 89 0.33 -8.52 5.38
C GLN A 89 0.65 -7.67 6.61
N VAL A 90 1.93 -7.67 7.01
CA VAL A 90 2.45 -6.82 8.08
C VAL A 90 3.26 -5.70 7.47
N VAL A 91 2.76 -4.47 7.60
CA VAL A 91 3.38 -3.26 7.08
C VAL A 91 3.83 -2.39 8.25
N ARG A 92 5.09 -1.95 8.23
CA ARG A 92 5.66 -1.07 9.25
C ARG A 92 6.40 0.09 8.60
N ARG A 93 6.50 1.19 9.34
CA ARG A 93 7.43 2.27 9.00
C ARG A 93 8.85 1.72 8.99
N GLN A 94 9.70 2.27 8.13
CA GLN A 94 11.13 1.97 8.20
C GLN A 94 11.72 2.67 9.43
N GLU A 95 12.45 1.91 10.25
CA GLU A 95 13.20 2.41 11.40
C GLU A 95 14.68 2.43 10.99
N GLY A 96 15.34 3.59 11.06
CA GLY A 96 16.77 3.74 10.74
C GLY A 96 17.14 3.78 9.25
N LEU A 97 18.35 4.27 8.97
CA LEU A 97 19.03 4.17 7.68
C LEU A 97 19.72 2.80 7.61
N GLU A 98 19.16 1.87 6.86
CA GLU A 98 19.88 0.72 6.30
C GLU A 98 19.91 0.85 4.79
#